data_AF-K1DUK2-F1
#
_entry.id   AF-K1DUK2-F1
#
_cell.length_a   1.000
_cell.length_b   1.000
_cell.length_c   1.000
_cell.angle_alpha   90.00
_cell.angle_beta   90.00
_cell.angle_gamma   90.00
#
_symmetry.space_group_name_H-M   'P 1'
#
loop_
_entity.id
_entity.type
_entity.pdbx_description
1 polymer ?
#
loop_
_entity_poly.entity_id
_entity_poly.type
_entity_poly.pdbx_seq_one_letter_code
_entity_poly.pdbx_strand_id
1 'polypeptide(L)'
;MSPVSHGADAARLHEIARSLQRSSSDLDGLVTSGHALSRVLAEVWSGPDCEHFIGSDWPAAAQGLERAARTLEEVSSTAERNAGEQEDGSAGTGGGSGVPAGPPPRGSGTGGAADEGQSRDPEEYGDLPPEVREAWEGYSEDERRAIVEQIIKERAEHYGTGMPDINWDEDMSGNGAWLEDWWFANEVYINPNILDDPMILHTVYHEMRHAAQHQAIDDADTFWWWEDPEYHHGMTPEEVQEWEDNFDDYESAPSEEDWEEDPEAAQEQYDRYFEQPVEVDAREEGAEFVEGMTPEELERLLEASK
;
A
#
# COMPACT_ATOMS: atom_id res chain seq x y z
N MET A 1 24.20 -23.71 -5.96
CA MET A 1 23.15 -22.74 -6.29
C MET A 1 21.85 -23.46 -6.02
N SER A 2 21.23 -23.17 -4.88
CA SER A 2 19.90 -23.68 -4.57
C SER A 2 18.89 -22.81 -5.32
N PRO A 3 17.87 -23.38 -5.97
CA PRO A 3 16.83 -22.60 -6.62
C PRO A 3 16.09 -21.77 -5.56
N VAL A 4 15.80 -20.51 -5.89
CA VAL A 4 14.93 -19.66 -5.08
C VAL A 4 13.53 -20.27 -5.18
N SER A 5 12.97 -20.63 -4.03
CA SER A 5 11.59 -21.09 -3.89
C SER A 5 10.79 -19.86 -3.50
N HIS A 6 9.93 -19.34 -4.39
CA HIS A 6 9.02 -18.26 -4.05
C HIS A 6 8.00 -18.79 -3.03
N GLY A 7 7.96 -18.16 -1.85
CA GLY A 7 7.13 -18.53 -0.71
C GLY A 7 7.76 -18.07 0.60
N ALA A 8 6.98 -17.45 1.48
CA ALA A 8 7.42 -17.11 2.83
C ALA A 8 7.76 -18.38 3.61
N ASP A 9 8.78 -18.34 4.49
CA ASP A 9 9.11 -19.47 5.36
C ASP A 9 7.98 -19.69 6.38
N ALA A 10 7.07 -20.62 6.07
CA ALA A 10 5.91 -20.92 6.91
C ALA A 10 6.30 -21.32 8.34
N ALA A 11 7.42 -22.02 8.51
CA ALA A 11 7.92 -22.37 9.84
C ALA A 11 8.35 -21.11 10.61
N ARG A 12 8.93 -20.13 9.92
CA ARG A 12 9.28 -18.83 10.50
C ARG A 12 8.04 -17.99 10.83
N LEU A 13 7.02 -18.00 9.98
CA LEU A 13 5.74 -17.33 10.26
C LEU A 13 5.05 -17.91 11.50
N HIS A 14 5.02 -19.23 11.64
CA HIS A 14 4.55 -19.93 12.86
C HIS A 14 5.34 -19.53 14.11
N GLU A 15 6.66 -19.33 14.00
CA GLU A 15 7.48 -18.86 15.12
C GLU A 15 7.15 -17.42 15.52
N ILE A 16 6.94 -16.54 14.54
CA ILE A 16 6.57 -15.14 14.73
C ILE A 16 5.19 -15.05 15.40
N ALA A 17 4.18 -15.74 14.85
CA ALA A 17 2.83 -15.79 15.42
C ALA A 17 2.84 -16.20 16.90
N ARG A 18 3.50 -17.31 17.25
CA ARG A 18 3.62 -17.74 18.65
C ARG A 18 4.34 -16.72 19.53
N SER A 19 5.27 -15.95 18.97
CA SER A 19 5.94 -14.88 19.72
C SER A 19 4.99 -13.71 19.98
N LEU A 20 4.24 -13.28 18.98
CA LEU A 20 3.25 -12.21 19.08
C LEU A 20 2.14 -12.57 20.07
N GLN A 21 1.61 -13.80 19.99
CA GLN A 21 0.58 -14.29 20.91
C GLN A 21 1.06 -14.36 22.37
N ARG A 22 2.34 -14.74 22.60
CA ARG A 22 2.92 -14.68 23.95
C ARG A 22 3.02 -13.24 24.46
N SER A 23 3.46 -12.31 23.62
CA SER A 23 3.55 -10.89 23.98
C SER A 23 2.16 -10.29 24.27
N SER A 24 1.13 -10.60 23.49
CA SER A 24 -0.26 -10.20 23.81
C SER A 24 -0.68 -10.70 25.19
N SER A 25 -0.46 -12.00 25.46
CA SER A 25 -0.81 -12.59 26.76
C SER A 25 -0.06 -11.96 27.94
N ASP A 26 1.19 -11.54 27.74
CA ASP A 26 1.96 -10.82 28.74
C ASP A 26 1.38 -9.43 29.01
N LEU A 27 0.93 -8.71 27.97
CA LEU A 27 0.27 -7.40 28.11
C LEU A 27 -1.07 -7.52 28.86
N ASP A 28 -1.90 -8.49 28.53
CA ASP A 28 -3.13 -8.80 29.26
C ASP A 28 -2.87 -9.13 30.74
N GLY A 29 -1.78 -9.87 30.99
CA GLY A 29 -1.31 -10.17 32.33
C GLY A 29 -0.93 -8.92 33.12
N LEU A 30 -0.28 -7.94 32.47
CA LEU A 30 0.08 -6.65 33.06
C LEU A 30 -1.16 -5.81 33.38
N VAL A 31 -2.12 -5.73 32.46
CA VAL A 31 -3.40 -5.02 32.67
C VAL A 31 -4.14 -5.61 33.87
N THR A 32 -4.31 -6.93 33.89
CA THR A 32 -4.98 -7.64 34.99
C THR A 32 -4.28 -7.41 36.32
N SER A 33 -2.95 -7.53 36.35
CA SER A 33 -2.14 -7.35 37.55
C SER A 33 -2.19 -5.91 38.06
N GLY A 34 -2.11 -4.93 37.16
CA GLY A 34 -2.16 -3.52 37.53
C GLY A 34 -3.54 -3.07 38.02
N HIS A 35 -4.63 -3.64 37.50
CA HIS A 35 -5.97 -3.44 38.09
C HIS A 35 -6.09 -4.01 39.51
N ALA A 36 -5.48 -5.17 39.78
CA ALA A 36 -5.43 -5.72 41.13
C ALA A 36 -4.58 -4.85 42.07
N LEU A 37 -3.39 -4.42 41.62
CA LEU A 37 -2.47 -3.62 42.43
C LEU A 37 -2.98 -2.21 42.68
N SER A 38 -3.65 -1.56 41.71
CA SER A 38 -4.25 -0.23 41.89
C SER A 38 -5.35 -0.23 42.95
N ARG A 39 -6.13 -1.32 43.07
CA ARG A 39 -7.11 -1.49 44.16
C ARG A 39 -6.45 -1.59 45.53
N VAL A 40 -5.36 -2.34 45.65
CA VAL A 40 -4.59 -2.44 46.90
C VAL A 40 -3.94 -1.10 47.25
N LEU A 41 -3.42 -0.39 46.25
CA LEU A 41 -2.81 0.93 46.43
C LEU A 41 -3.82 1.95 46.98
N ALA A 42 -5.08 1.88 46.53
CA ALA A 42 -6.19 2.71 47.01
C ALA A 42 -6.46 2.55 48.52
N GLU A 43 -6.10 1.41 49.12
CA GLU A 43 -6.30 1.15 50.56
C GLU A 43 -5.26 1.84 51.45
N VAL A 44 -4.10 2.19 50.88
CA VAL A 44 -2.94 2.72 51.62
C VAL A 44 -2.51 4.12 51.18
N TRP A 45 -3.04 4.62 50.06
CA TRP A 45 -2.78 5.95 49.53
C TRP A 45 -4.10 6.72 49.34
N SER A 46 -4.16 7.96 49.81
CA SER A 46 -5.35 8.82 49.72
C SER A 46 -4.97 10.26 49.41
N GLY A 47 -5.89 10.99 48.78
CA GLY A 47 -5.71 12.38 48.35
C GLY A 47 -5.81 12.53 46.83
N PRO A 48 -5.78 13.78 46.32
CA PRO A 48 -6.04 14.09 44.91
C PRO A 48 -5.15 13.35 43.93
N ASP A 49 -3.88 13.14 44.27
CA ASP A 49 -2.92 12.42 43.41
C ASP A 49 -3.27 10.94 43.25
N CYS A 50 -3.79 10.31 44.32
CA CYS A 50 -4.26 8.92 44.27
C CYS A 50 -5.54 8.81 43.43
N GLU A 51 -6.45 9.77 43.60
CA GLU A 51 -7.68 9.84 42.82
C GLU A 51 -7.39 10.04 41.33
N HIS A 52 -6.41 10.88 40.98
CA HIS A 52 -5.98 11.09 39.61
C HIS A 52 -5.30 9.86 39.01
N PHE A 53 -4.37 9.24 39.74
CA PHE A 53 -3.67 8.06 39.26
C PHE A 53 -4.64 6.89 39.00
N ILE A 54 -5.55 6.61 39.94
CA ILE A 54 -6.51 5.49 39.83
C ILE A 54 -7.64 5.82 38.85
N GLY A 55 -8.08 7.08 38.81
CA GLY A 55 -9.21 7.51 37.99
C GLY A 55 -8.86 7.86 36.55
N SER A 56 -7.60 8.17 36.26
CA SER A 56 -7.18 8.70 34.95
C SER A 56 -5.90 8.02 34.43
N ASP A 57 -4.78 8.12 35.13
CA ASP A 57 -3.48 7.67 34.59
C ASP A 57 -3.44 6.16 34.33
N TRP A 58 -3.82 5.36 35.33
CA TRP A 58 -3.84 3.90 35.20
C TRP A 58 -4.87 3.42 34.16
N PRO A 59 -6.13 3.89 34.16
CA PRO A 59 -7.09 3.54 33.10
C PRO A 59 -6.63 3.91 31.68
N ALA A 60 -5.93 5.03 31.50
CA ALA A 60 -5.39 5.42 30.19
C ALA A 60 -4.27 4.47 29.75
N ALA A 61 -3.33 4.16 30.66
CA ALA A 61 -2.27 3.20 30.38
C ALA A 61 -2.81 1.78 30.11
N ALA A 62 -3.81 1.33 30.87
CA ALA A 62 -4.46 0.04 30.69
C ALA A 62 -5.11 -0.06 29.29
N GLN A 63 -5.83 0.97 28.85
CA GLN A 63 -6.41 1.00 27.51
C GLN A 63 -5.34 0.94 26.41
N GLY A 64 -4.20 1.62 26.57
CA GLY A 64 -3.09 1.51 25.62
C GLY A 64 -2.51 0.10 25.53
N LEU A 65 -2.34 -0.57 26.67
CA LEU A 65 -1.88 -1.97 26.72
C LEU A 65 -2.90 -2.93 26.10
N GLU A 66 -4.19 -2.74 26.34
CA GLU A 66 -5.28 -3.54 25.74
C GLU A 66 -5.35 -3.38 24.21
N ARG A 67 -5.13 -2.17 23.70
CA ARG A 67 -5.05 -1.94 22.24
C ARG A 67 -3.84 -2.64 21.64
N ALA A 68 -2.66 -2.49 22.25
CA ALA A 68 -1.45 -3.16 21.79
C ALA A 68 -1.59 -4.69 21.82
N ALA A 69 -2.22 -5.26 22.86
CA ALA A 69 -2.52 -6.69 22.92
C ALA A 69 -3.39 -7.15 21.74
N ARG A 70 -4.45 -6.39 21.42
CA ARG A 70 -5.34 -6.67 20.28
C ARG A 70 -4.60 -6.63 18.94
N THR A 71 -3.78 -5.62 18.71
CA THR A 71 -2.96 -5.53 17.48
C THR A 71 -2.02 -6.73 17.34
N LEU A 72 -1.36 -7.14 18.43
CA LEU A 72 -0.49 -8.33 18.42
C LEU A 72 -1.26 -9.62 18.12
N GLU A 73 -2.51 -9.73 18.57
CA GLU A 73 -3.38 -10.87 18.26
C GLU A 73 -3.82 -10.89 16.79
N GLU A 74 -4.19 -9.73 16.26
CA GLU A 74 -4.58 -9.57 14.85
C GLU A 74 -3.41 -9.95 13.93
N VAL A 75 -2.23 -9.39 14.18
CA VAL A 75 -1.01 -9.72 13.42
C VAL A 75 -0.64 -11.19 13.59
N SER A 76 -0.72 -11.74 14.81
CA SER A 76 -0.50 -13.17 15.03
C SER A 76 -1.45 -14.02 14.21
N SER A 77 -2.71 -13.61 14.07
CA SER A 77 -3.70 -14.33 13.29
C SER A 77 -3.42 -14.25 11.79
N THR A 78 -2.91 -13.12 11.29
CA THR A 78 -2.48 -12.96 9.90
C THR A 78 -1.28 -13.84 9.61
N ALA A 79 -0.26 -13.85 10.47
CA ALA A 79 0.92 -14.69 10.31
C ALA A 79 0.58 -16.20 10.27
N GLU A 80 -0.34 -16.67 11.12
CA GLU A 80 -0.83 -18.07 11.09
C GLU A 80 -1.60 -18.37 9.80
N ARG A 81 -2.40 -17.43 9.30
CA ARG A 81 -3.17 -17.59 8.06
C ARG A 81 -2.24 -17.70 6.86
N ASN A 82 -1.28 -16.78 6.72
CA ASN A 82 -0.29 -16.78 5.64
C ASN A 82 0.58 -18.05 5.68
N ALA A 83 0.95 -18.52 6.88
CA ALA A 83 1.66 -19.79 7.04
C ALA A 83 0.82 -20.98 6.56
N GLY A 84 -0.47 -21.01 6.92
CA GLY A 84 -1.42 -22.03 6.47
C GLY A 84 -1.60 -22.02 4.95
N GLU A 85 -1.79 -20.86 4.34
CA GLU A 85 -1.96 -20.70 2.90
C GLU A 85 -0.72 -21.15 2.11
N GLN A 86 0.50 -20.89 2.63
CA GLN A 86 1.75 -21.37 2.04
C GLN A 86 1.91 -22.90 2.16
N GLU A 87 1.51 -23.48 3.30
CA GLU A 87 1.52 -24.93 3.53
C GLU A 87 0.47 -25.66 2.66
N ASP A 88 -0.72 -25.07 2.51
CA ASP A 88 -1.83 -25.61 1.70
C ASP A 88 -1.58 -25.43 0.20
N GLY A 89 -1.04 -24.29 -0.24
CA GLY A 89 -0.61 -24.04 -1.61
C GLY A 89 0.54 -24.96 -2.06
N SER A 90 1.36 -25.45 -1.12
CA SER A 90 2.39 -26.46 -1.38
C SER A 90 1.84 -27.90 -1.48
N ALA A 91 0.63 -28.15 -0.99
CA ALA A 91 -0.05 -29.46 -1.03
C ALA A 91 -1.15 -29.55 -2.11
N GLY A 92 -1.67 -28.42 -2.57
CA GLY A 92 -2.66 -28.30 -3.64
C GLY A 92 -2.01 -27.89 -4.96
N THR A 93 -2.19 -28.68 -6.01
CA THR A 93 -2.03 -28.22 -7.39
C THR A 93 -2.84 -26.94 -7.61
N GLY A 94 -2.13 -25.82 -7.78
CA GLY A 94 -2.54 -24.59 -8.49
C GLY A 94 -3.91 -24.03 -8.13
N GLY A 95 -3.92 -23.04 -7.23
CA GLY A 95 -5.05 -22.15 -7.00
C GLY A 95 -4.55 -20.92 -6.26
N GLY A 96 -4.08 -19.92 -7.01
CA GLY A 96 -3.67 -18.63 -6.46
C GLY A 96 -4.91 -17.86 -6.04
N SER A 97 -4.98 -17.52 -4.75
CA SER A 97 -5.95 -16.55 -4.24
C SER A 97 -5.50 -15.15 -4.63
N GLY A 98 -6.38 -14.43 -5.32
CA GLY A 98 -6.11 -13.16 -5.99
C GLY A 98 -5.69 -12.04 -5.03
N VAL A 99 -4.59 -11.39 -5.40
CA VAL A 99 -4.22 -10.04 -4.98
C VAL A 99 -4.90 -9.09 -5.97
N PRO A 100 -5.49 -7.95 -5.55
CA PRO A 100 -6.22 -7.08 -6.46
C PRO A 100 -5.22 -6.35 -7.35
N ALA A 101 -4.91 -6.93 -8.48
CA ALA A 101 -4.34 -6.21 -9.60
C ALA A 101 -5.51 -5.75 -10.45
N GLY A 102 -5.68 -4.42 -10.59
CA GLY A 102 -6.66 -3.86 -11.51
C GLY A 102 -6.45 -4.46 -12.91
N PRO A 103 -7.46 -5.08 -13.51
CA PRO A 103 -7.32 -5.64 -14.85
C PRO A 103 -7.07 -4.48 -15.82
N PRO A 104 -6.28 -4.68 -16.89
CA PRO A 104 -6.18 -3.67 -17.93
C PRO A 104 -7.59 -3.44 -18.49
N PRO A 105 -8.04 -2.18 -18.68
CA PRO A 105 -9.31 -1.93 -19.35
C PRO A 105 -9.15 -2.37 -20.81
N ARG A 106 -9.60 -3.58 -21.13
CA ARG A 106 -9.88 -3.97 -22.51
C ARG A 106 -11.21 -3.37 -22.93
N GLY A 107 -11.20 -2.06 -23.12
CA GLY A 107 -12.28 -1.32 -23.77
C GLY A 107 -12.35 -1.67 -25.26
N SER A 108 -13.12 -2.70 -25.60
CA SER A 108 -13.68 -2.84 -26.95
C SER A 108 -14.83 -1.84 -27.12
N GLY A 109 -14.50 -0.56 -27.20
CA GLY A 109 -15.43 0.54 -27.46
C GLY A 109 -15.23 1.09 -28.88
N THR A 110 -16.09 0.70 -29.81
CA THR A 110 -16.14 1.32 -31.14
C THR A 110 -16.69 2.75 -31.04
N GLY A 111 -15.85 3.76 -31.28
CA GLY A 111 -16.34 5.07 -31.76
C GLY A 111 -15.72 6.34 -31.16
N GLY A 112 -14.42 6.54 -31.33
CA GLY A 112 -13.73 7.82 -31.17
C GLY A 112 -12.35 7.67 -31.83
N ALA A 113 -11.87 8.66 -32.56
CA ALA A 113 -10.66 8.51 -33.34
C ALA A 113 -9.46 8.17 -32.44
N ALA A 114 -8.77 7.07 -32.74
CA ALA A 114 -7.39 6.88 -32.30
C ALA A 114 -6.56 8.02 -32.91
N ASP A 115 -6.38 9.09 -32.14
CA ASP A 115 -5.34 10.06 -32.38
C ASP A 115 -4.18 9.70 -31.45
N GLU A 116 -3.02 9.47 -32.06
CA GLU A 116 -1.69 9.54 -31.43
C GLU A 116 -1.25 8.47 -30.40
N GLY A 117 -1.23 7.18 -30.78
CA GLY A 117 -0.14 6.23 -30.45
C GLY A 117 0.22 5.89 -28.98
N GLN A 118 -0.50 6.33 -27.96
CA GLN A 118 -0.36 5.84 -26.58
C GLN A 118 -1.38 4.75 -26.25
N SER A 119 -1.13 3.94 -25.22
CA SER A 119 -1.95 2.75 -24.89
C SER A 119 -3.15 3.03 -23.97
N ARG A 120 -3.20 4.21 -23.34
CA ARG A 120 -4.21 4.64 -22.37
C ARG A 120 -4.93 5.90 -22.84
N ASP A 121 -6.13 6.12 -22.32
CA ASP A 121 -6.95 7.29 -22.67
C ASP A 121 -6.29 8.59 -22.16
N PRO A 122 -5.93 9.54 -23.04
CA PRO A 122 -5.32 10.80 -22.61
C PRO A 122 -6.19 11.61 -21.66
N GLU A 123 -7.52 11.50 -21.74
CA GLU A 123 -8.43 12.26 -20.86
C GLU A 123 -8.37 11.76 -19.40
N GLU A 124 -8.02 10.50 -19.19
CA GLU A 124 -8.01 9.84 -17.87
C GLU A 124 -6.59 9.62 -17.32
N TYR A 125 -5.58 9.51 -18.19
CA TYR A 125 -4.20 9.13 -17.83
C TYR A 125 -3.16 10.18 -18.23
N GLY A 126 -3.60 11.33 -18.75
CA GLY A 126 -2.72 12.37 -19.28
C GLY A 126 -2.23 12.08 -20.70
N ASP A 127 -1.93 13.15 -21.43
CA ASP A 127 -1.38 13.08 -22.78
C ASP A 127 0.16 13.01 -22.75
N LEU A 128 0.70 11.82 -23.02
CA LEU A 128 2.15 11.59 -23.00
C LEU A 128 2.79 12.18 -24.28
N PRO A 129 3.72 13.16 -24.13
CA PRO A 129 4.30 13.82 -25.29
C PRO A 129 4.96 12.83 -26.27
N PRO A 130 4.73 12.96 -27.59
CA PRO A 130 5.23 12.00 -28.58
C PRO A 130 6.76 11.88 -28.58
N GLU A 131 7.49 12.95 -28.28
CA GLU A 131 8.95 12.94 -28.13
C GLU A 131 9.42 12.08 -26.95
N VAL A 132 8.64 11.99 -25.87
CA VAL A 132 8.93 11.15 -24.72
C VAL A 132 8.73 9.68 -25.09
N ARG A 133 7.67 9.38 -25.86
CA ARG A 133 7.43 8.03 -26.40
C ARG A 133 8.55 7.59 -27.33
N GLU A 134 8.99 8.46 -28.24
CA GLU A 134 10.13 8.19 -29.13
C GLU A 134 11.43 7.98 -28.33
N ALA A 135 11.67 8.79 -27.30
CA ALA A 135 12.82 8.60 -26.42
C ALA A 135 12.75 7.26 -25.66
N TRP A 136 11.58 6.89 -25.13
CA TRP A 136 11.34 5.64 -24.41
C TRP A 136 11.63 4.41 -25.26
N GLU A 137 11.23 4.43 -26.54
CA GLU A 137 11.55 3.38 -27.52
C GLU A 137 13.06 3.20 -27.72
N GLY A 138 13.85 4.26 -27.52
CA GLY A 138 15.30 4.26 -27.67
C GLY A 138 16.06 3.63 -26.50
N TYR A 139 15.46 3.53 -25.31
CA TYR A 139 16.07 2.92 -24.14
C TYR A 139 15.99 1.39 -24.18
N SER A 140 17.03 0.73 -23.68
CA SER A 140 17.01 -0.70 -23.38
C SER A 140 16.13 -1.02 -22.17
N GLU A 141 15.73 -2.28 -22.02
CA GLU A 141 14.94 -2.74 -20.87
C GLU A 141 15.62 -2.41 -19.53
N ASP A 142 16.94 -2.62 -19.42
CA ASP A 142 17.72 -2.28 -18.22
C ASP A 142 17.69 -0.77 -17.93
N GLU A 143 17.72 0.07 -18.96
CA GLU A 143 17.65 1.53 -18.82
C GLU A 143 16.25 1.98 -18.40
N ARG A 144 15.20 1.40 -18.98
CA ARG A 144 13.81 1.66 -18.60
C ARG A 144 13.54 1.27 -17.16
N ARG A 145 14.01 0.09 -16.75
CA ARG A 145 13.96 -0.37 -15.37
C ARG A 145 14.68 0.62 -14.44
N ALA A 146 15.89 1.04 -14.80
CA ALA A 146 16.66 1.99 -14.00
C ALA A 146 15.96 3.36 -13.87
N ILE A 147 15.26 3.82 -14.91
CA ILE A 147 14.43 5.04 -14.85
C ILE A 147 13.27 4.84 -13.87
N VAL A 148 12.52 3.73 -13.97
CA VAL A 148 11.40 3.41 -13.07
C VAL A 148 11.86 3.34 -11.62
N GLU A 149 12.94 2.61 -11.33
CA GLU A 149 13.50 2.50 -9.98
C GLU A 149 13.96 3.86 -9.43
N GLN A 150 14.49 4.74 -10.30
CA GLN A 150 14.87 6.08 -9.90
C GLN A 150 13.67 6.99 -9.63
N ILE A 151 12.56 6.88 -10.39
CA ILE A 151 11.32 7.58 -10.09
C ILE A 151 10.80 7.16 -8.70
N ILE A 152 10.71 5.85 -8.44
CA ILE A 152 10.28 5.30 -7.15
C ILE A 152 11.12 5.89 -6.02
N LYS A 153 12.45 5.89 -6.16
CA LYS A 153 13.36 6.43 -5.16
C LYS A 153 13.15 7.91 -4.91
N GLU A 154 13.06 8.73 -5.96
CA GLU A 154 12.84 10.17 -5.82
C GLU A 154 11.48 10.48 -5.22
N ARG A 155 10.44 9.70 -5.56
CA ARG A 155 9.12 9.85 -4.96
C ARG A 155 9.08 9.42 -3.50
N ALA A 156 9.71 8.31 -3.15
CA ALA A 156 9.82 7.84 -1.78
C ALA A 156 10.57 8.85 -0.90
N GLU A 157 11.65 9.45 -1.42
CA GLU A 157 12.37 10.54 -0.73
C GLU A 157 11.50 11.79 -0.63
N HIS A 158 10.78 12.15 -1.69
CA HIS A 158 9.88 13.30 -1.68
C HIS A 158 8.82 13.15 -0.60
N TYR A 159 8.14 12.01 -0.53
CA TYR A 159 7.01 11.77 0.38
C TYR A 159 7.43 11.36 1.80
N GLY A 160 8.69 10.98 2.02
CA GLY A 160 9.16 10.54 3.34
C GLY A 160 8.74 9.12 3.71
N THR A 161 8.22 8.32 2.76
CA THR A 161 7.71 6.95 2.96
C THR A 161 8.78 5.92 3.33
N GLY A 162 10.06 6.31 3.28
CA GLY A 162 11.17 5.36 3.20
C GLY A 162 11.23 4.66 1.85
N MET A 163 12.39 4.10 1.51
CA MET A 163 12.57 3.38 0.24
C MET A 163 11.80 2.05 0.29
N PRO A 164 10.85 1.80 -0.62
CA PRO A 164 10.17 0.53 -0.70
C PRO A 164 11.06 -0.57 -1.30
N ASP A 165 10.72 -1.83 -1.02
CA ASP A 165 11.22 -2.97 -1.78
C ASP A 165 10.51 -3.02 -3.14
N ILE A 166 11.29 -3.04 -4.22
CA ILE A 166 10.76 -3.03 -5.60
C ILE A 166 10.66 -4.47 -6.11
N ASN A 167 9.43 -4.94 -6.30
CA ASN A 167 9.10 -6.27 -6.79
C ASN A 167 8.69 -6.20 -8.27
N TRP A 168 9.52 -6.80 -9.13
CA TRP A 168 9.19 -6.97 -10.54
C TRP A 168 8.45 -8.30 -10.71
N ASP A 169 7.11 -8.24 -10.78
CA ASP A 169 6.25 -9.42 -10.79
C ASP A 169 5.70 -9.69 -12.20
N GLU A 170 6.27 -10.72 -12.86
CA GLU A 170 5.86 -11.15 -14.20
C GLU A 170 4.47 -11.79 -14.24
N ASP A 171 3.97 -12.28 -13.11
CA ASP A 171 2.73 -13.05 -13.00
C ASP A 171 1.53 -12.20 -12.55
N MET A 172 1.73 -10.91 -12.24
CA MET A 172 0.64 -10.03 -11.83
C MET A 172 -0.31 -9.67 -12.98
N SER A 173 -1.62 -9.65 -12.70
CA SER A 173 -2.66 -9.31 -13.70
C SER A 173 -2.78 -7.81 -14.00
N GLY A 174 -2.15 -6.97 -13.17
CA GLY A 174 -2.20 -5.51 -13.25
C GLY A 174 -0.89 -4.90 -13.74
N ASN A 175 -0.83 -3.57 -13.76
CA ASN A 175 0.37 -2.83 -14.17
C ASN A 175 1.33 -2.57 -13.00
N GLY A 176 0.78 -2.30 -11.83
CA GLY A 176 1.50 -2.07 -10.58
C GLY A 176 0.58 -2.23 -9.38
N ALA A 177 1.17 -2.19 -8.18
CA ALA A 177 0.45 -2.10 -6.92
C ALA A 177 1.38 -1.56 -5.82
N TRP A 178 0.88 -0.65 -5.00
CA TRP A 178 1.46 -0.31 -3.69
C TRP A 178 0.91 -1.22 -2.58
N LEU A 179 1.79 -1.73 -1.72
CA LEU A 179 1.41 -2.54 -0.57
C LEU A 179 2.16 -2.05 0.68
N GLU A 180 1.40 -1.68 1.71
CA GLU A 180 1.95 -1.39 3.03
C GLU A 180 2.21 -2.70 3.81
N ASP A 181 3.39 -2.78 4.41
CA ASP A 181 3.71 -3.84 5.37
C ASP A 181 4.22 -3.21 6.66
N TRP A 182 3.43 -3.35 7.73
CA TRP A 182 3.74 -2.81 9.06
C TRP A 182 5.04 -3.39 9.67
N TRP A 183 5.53 -4.52 9.18
CA TRP A 183 6.66 -5.28 9.74
C TRP A 183 7.90 -5.28 8.84
N PHE A 184 7.73 -5.02 7.55
CA PHE A 184 8.81 -5.00 6.56
C PHE A 184 8.91 -3.62 5.89
N ALA A 185 9.75 -3.49 4.86
CA ALA A 185 9.68 -2.31 4.03
C ALA A 185 8.37 -2.36 3.25
N ASN A 186 7.74 -1.20 3.02
CA ASN A 186 6.65 -1.11 2.06
C ASN A 186 7.09 -1.68 0.71
N GLU A 187 6.17 -2.26 -0.03
CA GLU A 187 6.47 -2.93 -1.29
C GLU A 187 5.79 -2.21 -2.45
N VAL A 188 6.51 -2.04 -3.54
CA VAL A 188 5.94 -1.61 -4.81
C VAL A 188 6.11 -2.72 -5.83
N TYR A 189 5.00 -3.22 -6.34
CA TYR A 189 4.93 -4.23 -7.37
C TYR A 189 4.79 -3.55 -8.72
N ILE A 190 5.59 -3.96 -9.70
CA ILE A 190 5.54 -3.44 -11.06
C ILE A 190 5.58 -4.64 -12.02
N ASN A 191 4.69 -4.63 -13.01
CA ASN A 191 4.67 -5.65 -14.04
C ASN A 191 5.76 -5.38 -15.09
N PRO A 192 6.84 -6.18 -15.16
CA PRO A 192 7.91 -5.93 -16.12
C PRO A 192 7.48 -6.16 -17.57
N ASN A 193 6.39 -6.91 -17.83
CA ASN A 193 5.93 -7.22 -19.18
C ASN A 193 5.40 -6.00 -19.94
N ILE A 194 5.13 -4.89 -19.25
CA ILE A 194 4.66 -3.64 -19.83
C ILE A 194 5.76 -2.57 -19.89
N LEU A 195 7.03 -2.90 -19.60
CA LEU A 195 8.13 -1.93 -19.68
C LEU A 195 8.32 -1.33 -21.08
N ASP A 196 7.95 -2.04 -22.15
CA ASP A 196 7.97 -1.51 -23.50
C ASP A 196 6.93 -0.39 -23.72
N ASP A 197 5.87 -0.35 -22.92
CA ASP A 197 4.82 0.66 -22.98
C ASP A 197 5.21 1.86 -22.08
N PRO A 198 5.39 3.06 -22.64
CA PRO A 198 5.79 4.23 -21.85
C PRO A 198 4.73 4.67 -20.82
N MET A 199 3.49 4.16 -20.88
CA MET A 199 2.49 4.39 -19.82
C MET A 199 2.81 3.67 -18.50
N ILE A 200 3.89 2.87 -18.44
CA ILE A 200 4.52 2.48 -17.17
C ILE A 200 4.89 3.71 -16.32
N LEU A 201 5.22 4.84 -16.94
CA LEU A 201 5.54 6.08 -16.23
C LEU A 201 4.35 6.55 -15.39
N HIS A 202 3.14 6.57 -15.98
CA HIS A 202 1.90 6.88 -15.26
C HIS A 202 1.71 5.93 -14.08
N THR A 203 1.84 4.62 -14.36
CA THR A 203 1.66 3.55 -13.35
C THR A 203 2.54 3.80 -12.14
N VAL A 204 3.83 4.08 -12.34
CA VAL A 204 4.78 4.28 -11.24
C VAL A 204 4.44 5.52 -10.41
N TYR A 205 4.07 6.63 -11.03
CA TYR A 205 3.64 7.83 -10.29
C TYR A 205 2.33 7.58 -9.53
N HIS A 206 1.41 6.83 -10.13
CA HIS A 206 0.15 6.42 -9.50
C HIS A 206 0.40 5.55 -8.25
N GLU A 207 1.22 4.49 -8.34
CA GLU A 207 1.55 3.66 -7.17
C GLU A 207 2.26 4.46 -6.08
N MET A 208 3.18 5.34 -6.46
CA MET A 208 3.87 6.20 -5.50
C MET A 208 2.96 7.28 -4.92
N ARG A 209 1.81 7.59 -5.54
CA ARG A 209 0.81 8.47 -4.96
C ARG A 209 0.01 7.75 -3.88
N HIS A 210 -0.32 6.47 -4.05
CA HIS A 210 -0.86 5.66 -2.96
C HIS A 210 0.09 5.60 -1.76
N ALA A 211 1.40 5.43 -2.00
CA ALA A 211 2.39 5.53 -0.93
C ALA A 211 2.31 6.85 -0.16
N ALA A 212 2.11 7.96 -0.87
CA ALA A 212 1.97 9.28 -0.27
C ALA A 212 0.68 9.44 0.54
N GLN A 213 -0.44 8.94 0.02
CA GLN A 213 -1.74 9.00 0.70
C GLN A 213 -1.67 8.25 2.03
N HIS A 214 -1.11 7.03 2.02
CA HIS A 214 -0.90 6.22 3.21
C HIS A 214 0.04 6.91 4.22
N GLN A 215 1.19 7.42 3.78
CA GLN A 215 2.09 8.16 4.65
C GLN A 215 1.43 9.40 5.28
N ALA A 216 0.59 10.10 4.51
CA ALA A 216 -0.13 11.26 5.01
C ALA A 216 -1.20 10.90 6.06
N ILE A 217 -1.84 9.75 5.92
CA ILE A 217 -2.77 9.20 6.91
C ILE A 217 -2.00 8.83 8.18
N ASP A 218 -0.89 8.13 8.06
CA ASP A 218 -0.01 7.77 9.19
C ASP A 218 0.52 9.01 9.94
N ASP A 219 0.94 10.04 9.21
CA ASP A 219 1.41 11.32 9.79
C ASP A 219 0.29 12.11 10.48
N ALA A 220 -0.96 11.90 10.04
CA ALA A 220 -2.15 12.49 10.64
C ALA A 220 -2.68 11.69 11.84
N ASP A 221 -2.46 10.36 11.89
CA ASP A 221 -2.82 9.50 13.02
C ASP A 221 -1.89 9.72 14.22
N THR A 222 -2.16 10.80 14.93
CA THR A 222 -1.47 11.12 16.18
C THR A 222 -1.92 10.18 17.29
N PHE A 223 -1.11 9.14 17.55
CA PHE A 223 -1.26 8.20 18.67
C PHE A 223 -1.46 8.91 20.03
N TRP A 224 -1.00 10.16 20.16
CA TRP A 224 -1.20 11.03 21.31
C TRP A 224 -2.01 12.29 20.98
N TRP A 225 -3.14 12.49 21.68
CA TRP A 225 -4.07 13.63 21.53
C TRP A 225 -3.51 15.04 21.81
N TRP A 226 -2.21 15.19 22.05
CA TRP A 226 -1.52 16.48 22.26
C TRP A 226 -0.48 16.78 21.19
N GLU A 227 -0.25 15.87 20.24
CA GLU A 227 0.53 16.12 19.04
C GLU A 227 -0.41 16.71 17.98
N ASP A 228 0.07 17.72 17.26
CA ASP A 228 -0.68 18.29 16.14
C ASP A 228 -0.38 17.40 14.91
N PRO A 229 -1.40 16.95 14.15
CA PRO A 229 -1.19 16.19 12.92
C PRO A 229 -0.36 16.99 11.92
N GLU A 230 0.55 16.32 11.23
CA GLU A 230 1.40 16.94 10.21
C GLU A 230 0.81 16.69 8.82
N TYR A 231 0.77 17.74 8.00
CA TYR A 231 0.32 17.67 6.61
C TYR A 231 1.40 18.23 5.70
N HIS A 232 1.88 17.40 4.77
CA HIS A 232 3.01 17.72 3.90
C HIS A 232 2.56 17.81 2.44
N HIS A 233 3.46 18.28 1.56
CA HIS A 233 3.29 18.21 0.11
C HIS A 233 2.03 18.88 -0.49
N GLY A 234 1.42 19.82 0.24
CA GLY A 234 0.23 20.53 -0.21
C GLY A 234 -1.09 19.83 0.09
N MET A 235 -1.04 18.69 0.78
CA MET A 235 -2.22 17.94 1.23
C MET A 235 -2.94 18.70 2.34
N THR A 236 -4.27 18.68 2.28
CA THR A 236 -5.13 19.29 3.30
C THR A 236 -5.63 18.24 4.29
N PRO A 237 -5.99 18.65 5.53
CA PRO A 237 -6.62 17.77 6.50
C PRO A 237 -7.88 17.09 5.97
N GLU A 238 -8.68 17.84 5.20
CA GLU A 238 -9.91 17.33 4.61
C GLU A 238 -9.64 16.23 3.57
N GLU A 239 -8.63 16.39 2.72
CA GLU A 239 -8.22 15.36 1.74
C GLU A 239 -7.70 14.11 2.43
N VAL A 240 -6.83 14.25 3.44
CA VAL A 240 -6.28 13.10 4.17
C VAL A 240 -7.37 12.32 4.89
N GLN A 241 -8.34 13.00 5.51
CA GLN A 241 -9.48 12.33 6.12
C GLN A 241 -10.37 11.63 5.09
N GLU A 242 -10.59 12.23 3.93
CA GLU A 242 -11.35 11.60 2.84
C GLU A 242 -10.64 10.33 2.32
N TRP A 243 -9.32 10.33 2.25
CA TRP A 243 -8.55 9.14 1.91
C TRP A 243 -8.61 8.06 3.00
N GLU A 244 -8.46 8.43 4.28
CA GLU A 244 -8.61 7.49 5.40
C GLU A 244 -9.99 6.81 5.36
N ASP A 245 -11.06 7.62 5.25
CA ASP A 245 -12.43 7.12 5.15
C ASP A 245 -12.62 6.22 3.91
N ASN A 246 -11.97 6.53 2.79
CA ASN A 246 -12.03 5.72 1.58
C ASN A 246 -11.25 4.40 1.71
N PHE A 247 -10.06 4.39 2.32
CA PHE A 247 -9.29 3.16 2.53
C PHE A 247 -9.97 2.22 3.55
N ASP A 248 -10.66 2.76 4.54
CA ASP A 248 -11.46 1.99 5.51
C ASP A 248 -12.62 1.19 4.85
N ASP A 249 -13.13 1.66 3.71
CA ASP A 249 -14.20 1.03 2.92
C ASP A 249 -13.80 0.89 1.45
N TYR A 250 -12.56 0.46 1.21
CA TYR A 250 -12.00 0.40 -0.14
C TYR A 250 -12.68 -0.65 -1.03
N GLU A 251 -13.10 -0.22 -2.23
CA GLU A 251 -13.70 -1.08 -3.25
C GLU A 251 -12.62 -1.60 -4.20
N SER A 252 -12.36 -2.91 -4.17
CA SER A 252 -11.37 -3.52 -5.08
C SER A 252 -11.88 -3.61 -6.53
N ALA A 253 -10.95 -3.49 -7.47
CA ALA A 253 -11.18 -3.82 -8.87
C ALA A 253 -11.67 -5.27 -9.05
N PRO A 254 -12.47 -5.58 -10.09
CA PRO A 254 -12.90 -6.94 -10.39
C PRO A 254 -11.73 -7.85 -10.76
N SER A 255 -11.78 -9.10 -10.32
CA SER A 255 -10.85 -10.15 -10.72
C SER A 255 -11.12 -10.67 -12.13
N GLU A 256 -10.19 -11.44 -12.70
CA GLU A 256 -10.44 -12.13 -13.98
C GLU A 256 -11.65 -13.07 -13.91
N GLU A 257 -11.87 -13.72 -12.76
CA GLU A 257 -13.03 -14.59 -12.53
C GLU A 257 -14.34 -13.80 -12.58
N ASP A 258 -14.38 -12.61 -11.96
CA ASP A 258 -15.58 -11.74 -11.99
C ASP A 258 -15.96 -11.38 -13.42
N TRP A 259 -14.97 -11.05 -14.26
CA TRP A 259 -15.19 -10.78 -15.69
C TRP A 259 -15.67 -12.00 -16.47
N GLU A 260 -15.21 -13.20 -16.12
CA GLU A 260 -15.65 -14.44 -16.78
C GLU A 260 -17.07 -14.84 -16.35
N GLU A 261 -17.44 -14.59 -15.09
CA GLU A 261 -18.74 -14.96 -14.53
C GLU A 261 -19.87 -14.00 -14.94
N ASP A 262 -19.69 -12.70 -14.70
CA ASP A 262 -20.69 -11.67 -15.00
C ASP A 262 -20.01 -10.35 -15.44
N PRO A 263 -19.77 -10.17 -16.75
CA PRO A 263 -19.12 -8.98 -17.27
C PRO A 263 -19.84 -7.66 -16.96
N GLU A 264 -21.16 -7.67 -16.79
CA GLU A 264 -21.93 -6.46 -16.49
C GLU A 264 -21.70 -6.06 -15.03
N ALA A 265 -21.78 -7.02 -14.11
CA ALA A 265 -21.46 -6.78 -12.70
C ALA A 265 -19.99 -6.41 -12.47
N ALA A 266 -19.07 -7.06 -13.20
CA ALA A 266 -17.64 -6.74 -13.14
C ALA A 266 -17.37 -5.32 -13.65
N GLN A 267 -18.05 -4.86 -14.71
CA GLN A 267 -17.94 -3.48 -15.16
C GLN A 267 -18.47 -2.50 -14.10
N GLU A 268 -19.62 -2.77 -13.48
CA GLU A 268 -20.14 -1.92 -12.41
C GLU A 268 -19.20 -1.86 -11.20
N GLN A 269 -18.51 -2.96 -10.87
CA GLN A 269 -17.48 -2.99 -9.84
C GLN A 269 -16.25 -2.19 -10.25
N TYR A 270 -15.79 -2.36 -11.49
CA TYR A 270 -14.68 -1.57 -12.03
C TYR A 270 -14.98 -0.08 -11.97
N ASP A 271 -16.19 0.34 -12.34
CA ASP A 271 -16.59 1.75 -12.32
C ASP A 271 -16.55 2.30 -10.88
N ARG A 272 -17.02 1.53 -9.90
CA ARG A 272 -16.91 1.91 -8.47
C ARG A 272 -15.46 2.06 -8.04
N TYR A 273 -14.62 1.07 -8.32
CA TYR A 273 -13.18 1.11 -8.03
C TYR A 273 -12.53 2.33 -8.68
N PHE A 274 -12.78 2.54 -9.97
CA PHE A 274 -12.18 3.61 -10.76
C PHE A 274 -12.57 4.98 -10.24
N GLU A 275 -13.83 5.20 -9.85
CA GLU A 275 -14.33 6.51 -9.39
C GLU A 275 -13.99 6.83 -7.91
N GLN A 276 -13.28 5.96 -7.20
CA GLN A 276 -12.92 6.21 -5.80
C GLN A 276 -12.00 7.44 -5.64
N PRO A 277 -12.19 8.27 -4.60
CA PRO A 277 -11.35 9.43 -4.34
C PRO A 277 -9.84 9.17 -4.38
N VAL A 278 -9.36 8.10 -3.72
CA VAL A 278 -7.92 7.76 -3.68
C VAL A 278 -7.39 7.37 -5.06
N GLU A 279 -8.20 6.68 -5.87
CA GLU A 279 -7.85 6.24 -7.22
C GLU A 279 -7.87 7.39 -8.23
N VAL A 280 -8.83 8.32 -8.09
CA VAL A 280 -8.89 9.55 -8.89
C VAL A 280 -7.67 10.42 -8.61
N ASP A 281 -7.35 10.70 -7.34
CA ASP A 281 -6.18 11.49 -6.95
C ASP A 281 -4.87 10.85 -7.43
N ALA A 282 -4.73 9.52 -7.29
CA ALA A 282 -3.57 8.80 -7.80
C ALA A 282 -3.42 8.86 -9.33
N ARG A 283 -4.54 8.79 -10.07
CA ARG A 283 -4.52 8.96 -11.53
C ARG A 283 -4.20 10.39 -11.95
N GLU A 284 -4.70 11.39 -11.24
CA GLU A 284 -4.40 12.81 -11.48
C GLU A 284 -2.91 13.12 -11.30
N GLU A 285 -2.27 12.60 -10.23
CA GLU A 285 -0.81 12.71 -10.04
C GLU A 285 -0.07 12.05 -11.22
N GLY A 286 -0.45 10.83 -11.59
CA GLY A 286 0.16 10.14 -12.73
C GLY A 286 0.04 10.93 -14.03
N ALA A 287 -1.12 11.55 -14.28
CA ALA A 287 -1.38 12.37 -15.45
C ALA A 287 -0.52 13.64 -15.46
N GLU A 288 -0.44 14.36 -14.33
CA GLU A 288 0.39 15.58 -14.22
C GLU A 288 1.86 15.31 -14.56
N PHE A 289 2.42 14.21 -14.05
CA PHE A 289 3.81 13.86 -14.33
C PHE A 289 4.04 13.40 -15.77
N VAL A 290 3.09 12.66 -16.35
CA VAL A 290 3.15 12.22 -17.74
C VAL A 290 3.09 13.40 -18.71
N GLU A 291 2.16 14.34 -18.49
CA GLU A 291 2.01 15.53 -19.32
C GLU A 291 3.22 16.47 -19.21
N GLY A 292 3.83 16.54 -18.02
CA GLY A 292 5.03 17.33 -17.76
C GLY A 292 6.34 16.66 -18.20
N MET A 293 6.30 15.40 -18.63
CA MET A 293 7.50 14.62 -18.95
C MET A 293 8.22 15.17 -20.18
N THR A 294 9.55 15.10 -20.16
CA THR A 294 10.39 15.49 -21.31
C THR A 294 11.47 14.44 -21.56
N PRO A 295 12.01 14.33 -22.79
CA PRO A 295 13.15 13.46 -23.07
C PRO A 295 14.37 13.76 -22.17
N GLU A 296 14.61 15.04 -21.88
CA GLU A 296 15.67 15.48 -20.98
C GLU A 296 15.46 14.98 -19.54
N GLU A 297 14.21 14.90 -19.08
CA GLU A 297 13.88 14.36 -17.76
C GLU A 297 14.12 12.85 -17.69
N LEU A 298 13.77 12.10 -18.74
CA LEU A 298 14.11 10.67 -18.82
C LEU A 298 15.63 10.44 -18.81
N GLU A 299 16.39 11.27 -19.53
CA GLU A 299 17.86 11.20 -19.52
C GLU A 299 18.42 11.53 -18.13
N ARG A 300 17.88 12.56 -17.46
CA ARG A 300 18.25 12.93 -16.08
C ARG A 300 18.01 11.76 -15.11
N LEU A 301 16.85 11.12 -15.17
CA LEU A 301 16.51 9.96 -14.34
C LEU A 301 17.48 8.80 -14.59
N LEU A 302 17.80 8.51 -15.85
CA LEU A 302 18.76 7.47 -16.20
C LEU A 302 20.21 7.81 -15.78
N GLU A 303 20.59 9.08 -15.78
CA GLU A 303 21.90 9.49 -15.27
C GLU A 303 21.98 9.40 -13.74
N ALA A 304 20.90 9.74 -13.04
CA ALA A 304 20.82 9.70 -11.58
C ALA A 304 20.77 8.27 -11.01
N SER A 305 20.38 7.28 -11.82
CA SER A 305 20.31 5.87 -11.42
C SER A 305 21.67 5.13 -11.44
N LYS A 306 22.73 5.76 -11.98
CA LYS A 306 24.08 5.19 -12.12
C LYS A 306 24.96 5.45 -10.91
#